data_AF-A0A960A3A1-F1
#
_entry.id   AF-A0A960A3A1-F1
#
_cell.length_a   1.000
_cell.length_b   1.000
_cell.length_c   1.000
_cell.angle_alpha   90.00
_cell.angle_beta   90.00
_cell.angle_gamma   90.00
#
_symmetry.space_group_name_H-M   'P 1'
#
loop_
_entity.id
_entity.type
_entity.pdbx_description
1 polymer ?
#
loop_
_entity_poly.entity_id
_entity_poly.type
_entity_poly.pdbx_seq_one_letter_code
_entity_poly.pdbx_strand_id
1 'polypeptide(L)'
;MSAVLFVSGGEPPDELRLLSHQLRVAPSASDALLAAESVDVIVVDARTDLASARATCQTLSKTAGTPVLLLAPLTALAVLSPDWGFTDFVAAGSEPAELDARLRILTRAGSDPDVFAAGPLR
;
A
#
# COMPACT_ATOMS: atom_id res chain seq x y z
N MET A 1 -2.62 5.53 -15.68
CA MET A 1 -2.64 4.08 -15.36
C MET A 1 -1.37 3.80 -14.60
N SER A 2 -1.47 3.49 -13.32
CA SER A 2 -0.32 3.32 -12.43
C SER A 2 0.05 1.84 -12.28
N ALA A 3 1.34 1.56 -12.09
CA ALA A 3 1.87 0.25 -11.74
C ALA A 3 1.73 0.00 -10.24
N VAL A 4 0.98 -1.04 -9.88
CA VAL A 4 0.66 -1.40 -8.50
C VAL A 4 1.29 -2.75 -8.19
N LEU A 5 2.07 -2.81 -7.12
CA LEU A 5 2.62 -4.08 -6.61
C LEU A 5 1.84 -4.53 -5.38
N PHE A 6 1.21 -5.69 -5.45
CA PHE A 6 0.53 -6.31 -4.31
C PHE A 6 1.46 -7.31 -3.61
N VAL A 7 1.70 -7.10 -2.33
CA VAL A 7 2.57 -7.96 -1.51
C VAL A 7 1.71 -8.82 -0.62
N SER A 8 1.63 -10.12 -0.94
CA SER A 8 0.82 -11.10 -0.20
C SER A 8 1.29 -12.52 -0.51
N GLY A 9 1.00 -13.44 0.41
CA GLY A 9 1.06 -14.88 0.15
C GLY A 9 -0.20 -15.44 -0.54
N GLY A 10 -1.22 -14.60 -0.76
CA GLY A 10 -2.49 -14.98 -1.39
C GLY A 10 -2.88 -14.10 -2.58
N GLU A 11 -4.09 -14.34 -3.11
CA GLU A 11 -4.60 -13.61 -4.27
C GLU A 11 -4.99 -12.15 -3.93
N PRO A 12 -4.77 -11.21 -4.87
CA PRO A 12 -5.29 -9.85 -4.74
C PRO A 12 -6.82 -9.84 -4.61
N PRO A 13 -7.37 -8.92 -3.80
CA PRO A 13 -8.83 -8.77 -3.68
C PRO A 13 -9.45 -8.31 -5.02
N ASP A 14 -10.70 -8.71 -5.27
CA ASP A 14 -11.38 -8.41 -6.53
C ASP A 14 -11.53 -6.90 -6.77
N GLU A 15 -11.72 -6.12 -5.70
CA GLU A 15 -11.85 -4.67 -5.78
C GLU A 15 -10.59 -4.00 -6.32
N LEU A 16 -9.40 -4.61 -6.13
CA LEU A 16 -8.14 -4.16 -6.72
C LEU A 16 -8.00 -4.60 -8.18
N ARG A 17 -8.47 -5.82 -8.51
CA ARG A 17 -8.38 -6.41 -9.85
C ARG A 17 -9.35 -5.77 -10.84
N LEU A 18 -10.44 -5.18 -10.36
CA LEU A 18 -11.43 -4.46 -11.17
C LEU A 18 -10.93 -3.08 -11.64
N LEU A 19 -9.84 -2.57 -11.06
CA LEU A 19 -9.31 -1.26 -11.42
C LEU A 19 -8.43 -1.35 -12.66
N SER A 20 -8.41 -0.27 -13.46
CA SER A 20 -7.59 -0.14 -14.68
C SER A 20 -6.11 0.13 -14.38
N HIS A 21 -5.52 -0.53 -13.37
CA HIS A 21 -4.11 -0.42 -12.97
C HIS A 21 -3.31 -1.64 -13.45
N GLN A 22 -2.00 -1.48 -13.61
CA GLN A 22 -1.11 -2.62 -13.90
C GLN A 22 -0.75 -3.33 -12.60
N LEU A 23 -1.48 -4.39 -12.29
CA LEU A 23 -1.30 -5.15 -11.06
C LEU A 23 -0.23 -6.24 -11.22
N ARG A 24 0.76 -6.24 -10.33
CA ARG A 24 1.77 -7.32 -10.18
C ARG A 24 1.71 -7.85 -8.74
N VAL A 25 2.11 -9.10 -8.55
CA VAL A 25 2.15 -9.72 -7.21
C VAL A 25 3.61 -10.03 -6.84
N ALA A 26 3.97 -9.72 -5.60
CA ALA A 26 5.22 -10.13 -4.96
C ALA A 26 4.89 -11.01 -3.74
N PRO A 27 5.42 -12.24 -3.65
CA PRO A 27 5.08 -13.15 -2.55
C PRO A 27 5.78 -12.82 -1.24
N SER A 28 6.81 -11.96 -1.27
CA SER A 28 7.58 -11.58 -0.09
C SER A 28 8.02 -10.12 -0.10
N ALA A 29 8.43 -9.60 1.07
CA ALA A 29 9.03 -8.28 1.20
C ALA A 29 10.34 -8.15 0.38
N SER A 30 11.12 -9.22 0.26
CA SER A 30 12.36 -9.24 -0.52
C SER A 30 12.08 -9.08 -2.02
N ASP A 31 11.09 -9.80 -2.55
CA ASP A 31 10.66 -9.64 -3.95
C ASP A 31 10.09 -8.24 -4.20
N ALA A 32 9.37 -7.71 -3.21
CA ALA A 32 8.82 -6.37 -3.28
C ALA A 32 9.91 -5.29 -3.35
N LEU A 33 10.99 -5.43 -2.59
CA LEU A 33 12.14 -4.51 -2.67
C LEU A 33 12.79 -4.50 -4.05
N LEU A 34 12.95 -5.68 -4.69
CA LEU A 34 13.52 -5.78 -6.04
C LEU A 34 12.64 -5.10 -7.10
N ALA A 35 11.33 -5.08 -6.89
CA ALA A 35 10.37 -4.47 -7.81
C ALA A 35 10.03 -3.01 -7.47
N ALA A 36 10.42 -2.51 -6.29
CA ALA A 36 9.95 -1.24 -5.72
C ALA A 36 10.19 -0.03 -6.64
N GLU A 37 11.36 0.06 -7.28
CA GLU A 37 11.71 1.17 -8.18
C GLU A 37 10.94 1.15 -9.52
N SER A 38 10.27 0.03 -9.83
CA SER A 38 9.54 -0.18 -11.08
C SER A 38 8.02 -0.01 -10.95
N VAL A 39 7.55 0.42 -9.78
CA VAL A 39 6.11 0.55 -9.47
C VAL A 39 5.81 1.88 -8.80
N ASP A 40 4.59 2.37 -8.98
CA ASP A 40 4.18 3.68 -8.47
C ASP A 40 3.68 3.60 -7.02
N VAL A 41 3.19 2.43 -6.60
CA VAL A 41 2.66 2.19 -5.25
C VAL A 41 2.74 0.70 -4.91
N ILE A 42 3.03 0.42 -3.64
CA ILE A 42 3.07 -0.94 -3.09
C ILE A 42 1.88 -1.12 -2.16
N VAL A 43 1.03 -2.11 -2.41
CA VAL A 43 -0.08 -2.50 -1.55
C VAL A 43 0.35 -3.70 -0.71
N VAL A 44 0.38 -3.56 0.61
CA VAL A 44 0.73 -4.66 1.53
C VAL A 44 -0.55 -5.28 2.08
N ASP A 45 -0.71 -6.59 1.91
CA ASP A 45 -1.86 -7.34 2.41
C ASP A 45 -1.70 -7.67 3.89
N ALA A 46 -2.60 -7.15 4.71
CA ALA A 46 -2.66 -7.40 6.14
C ALA A 46 -3.94 -8.13 6.57
N ARG A 47 -4.70 -8.69 5.61
CA ARG A 47 -5.99 -9.35 5.87
C ARG A 47 -5.87 -10.57 6.77
N THR A 48 -4.80 -11.34 6.64
CA THR A 48 -4.65 -12.64 7.32
C THR A 48 -3.51 -12.67 8.35
N ASP A 49 -2.50 -11.82 8.21
CA ASP A 49 -1.33 -11.79 9.09
C ASP A 49 -0.80 -10.36 9.28
N LEU A 50 -1.26 -9.72 10.37
CA LEU A 50 -0.86 -8.36 10.74
C LEU A 50 0.64 -8.27 11.12
N ALA A 51 1.19 -9.32 11.72
CA ALA A 51 2.58 -9.32 12.17
C ALA A 51 3.53 -9.34 10.97
N SER A 52 3.25 -10.20 9.99
CA SER A 52 3.97 -10.26 8.72
C SER A 52 3.82 -8.97 7.90
N ALA A 53 2.60 -8.42 7.82
CA ALA A 53 2.35 -7.15 7.14
C ALA A 53 3.12 -5.99 7.77
N ARG A 54 3.12 -5.89 9.11
CA ARG A 54 3.92 -4.88 9.84
C ARG A 54 5.40 -5.00 9.54
N ALA A 55 5.96 -6.21 9.58
CA ALA A 55 7.37 -6.45 9.26
C ALA A 55 7.70 -6.08 7.80
N THR A 56 6.78 -6.35 6.88
CA THR A 56 6.88 -5.98 5.46
C THR A 56 6.89 -4.46 5.28
N CYS A 57 5.94 -3.73 5.89
CA CYS A 57 5.91 -2.27 5.84
C CYS A 57 7.18 -1.64 6.44
N GLN A 58 7.67 -2.17 7.56
CA GLN A 58 8.92 -1.68 8.18
C GLN A 58 10.16 -1.94 7.32
N THR A 59 10.15 -3.03 6.55
CA THR A 59 11.23 -3.33 5.59
C THR A 59 11.18 -2.37 4.40
N LEU A 60 9.99 -2.22 3.79
CA LEU A 60 9.80 -1.38 2.61
C LEU A 60 10.04 0.10 2.89
N SER A 61 9.55 0.61 4.02
CA SER A 61 9.69 2.03 4.40
C SER A 61 11.14 2.49 4.58
N LYS A 62 12.07 1.57 4.85
CA LYS A 62 13.49 1.89 5.01
C LYS A 62 14.26 2.02 3.70
N THR A 63 13.73 1.52 2.59
CA THR A 63 14.54 1.27 1.38
C THR A 63 13.83 1.63 0.07
N ALA A 64 12.49 1.54 0.02
CA ALA A 64 11.77 1.57 -1.25
C ALA A 64 11.54 2.98 -1.82
N GLY A 65 11.38 4.03 -1.00
CA GLY A 65 11.00 5.38 -1.44
C GLY A 65 9.58 5.48 -2.04
N THR A 66 9.07 4.40 -2.62
CA THR A 66 7.73 4.20 -3.15
C THR A 66 6.69 4.15 -2.02
N PRO A 67 5.54 4.83 -2.15
CA PRO A 67 4.50 4.83 -1.12
C PRO A 67 3.93 3.43 -0.87
N VAL A 68 3.64 3.15 0.40
CA VAL A 68 3.07 1.87 0.85
C VAL A 68 1.62 2.09 1.30
N LEU A 69 0.67 1.47 0.62
CA LEU A 69 -0.74 1.40 1.01
C LEU A 69 -0.99 0.10 1.79
N LEU A 70 -1.43 0.20 3.04
CA LEU A 70 -1.79 -0.98 3.82
C LEU A 70 -3.26 -1.38 3.58
N LEU A 71 -3.50 -2.62 3.13
CA LEU A 71 -4.84 -3.21 3.07
C LEU A 71 -5.10 -4.00 4.35
N ALA A 72 -5.84 -3.41 5.29
CA ALA A 72 -6.05 -3.99 6.61
C ALA A 72 -7.53 -4.31 6.87
N PRO A 73 -7.86 -5.37 7.62
CA PRO A 73 -9.24 -5.59 8.05
C PRO A 73 -9.69 -4.46 8.99
N LEU A 74 -10.97 -4.08 8.94
CA LEU A 74 -11.50 -2.96 9.73
C LEU A 74 -11.26 -3.14 11.24
N THR A 75 -11.30 -4.38 11.71
CA THR A 75 -11.04 -4.74 13.12
C THR A 75 -9.59 -4.51 13.56
N ALA A 76 -8.65 -4.40 12.62
CA ALA A 76 -7.24 -4.15 12.92
C ALA A 76 -6.87 -2.67 12.95
N LEU A 77 -7.77 -1.74 12.61
CA LEU A 77 -7.43 -0.32 12.56
C LEU A 77 -6.94 0.24 13.90
N ALA A 78 -7.45 -0.29 15.02
CA ALA A 78 -7.06 0.14 16.36
C ALA A 78 -5.60 -0.17 16.73
N VAL A 79 -4.94 -1.09 16.01
CA VAL A 79 -3.52 -1.46 16.25
C VAL A 79 -2.56 -0.87 15.23
N LEU A 80 -3.08 -0.15 14.23
CA LEU A 80 -2.24 0.53 13.26
C LEU A 80 -1.55 1.71 13.93
N SER A 81 -0.27 1.84 13.65
CA SER A 81 0.56 2.88 14.26
C SER A 81 1.64 3.36 13.29
N PRO A 82 2.09 4.62 13.40
CA PRO A 82 3.04 5.20 12.43
C PRO A 82 4.37 4.44 12.30
N ASP A 83 4.78 3.71 13.33
CA ASP A 83 6.00 2.89 13.35
C ASP A 83 5.94 1.65 12.43
N TRP A 84 4.80 1.38 11.79
CA TRP A 84 4.71 0.40 10.71
C TRP A 84 5.33 0.94 9.41
N GLY A 85 5.36 2.26 9.23
CA GLY A 85 5.97 2.90 8.06
C GLY A 85 5.14 2.86 6.77
N PHE A 86 3.84 2.55 6.83
CA PHE A 86 2.94 2.72 5.68
C PHE A 86 2.62 4.21 5.44
N THR A 87 2.28 4.56 4.21
CA THR A 87 1.95 5.93 3.79
C THR A 87 0.47 6.24 3.97
N ASP A 88 -0.40 5.28 3.62
CA ASP A 88 -1.85 5.35 3.83
C ASP A 88 -2.38 3.94 4.09
N PHE A 89 -3.65 3.81 4.48
CA PHE A 89 -4.32 2.53 4.63
C PHE A 89 -5.73 2.55 4.02
N VAL A 90 -6.25 1.36 3.76
CA VAL A 90 -7.62 1.14 3.30
C VAL A 90 -8.17 -0.12 3.97
N ALA A 91 -9.46 -0.08 4.32
CA ALA A 91 -10.10 -1.22 4.92
C ALA A 91 -10.32 -2.33 3.89
N ALA A 92 -10.09 -3.59 4.28
CA ALA A 92 -10.43 -4.73 3.46
C ALA A 92 -11.96 -4.82 3.30
N GLY A 93 -12.42 -5.05 2.07
CA GLY A 93 -13.84 -4.98 1.72
C GLY A 93 -14.36 -3.56 1.48
N SER A 94 -13.48 -2.55 1.43
CA SER A 94 -13.84 -1.23 0.89
C SER A 94 -14.26 -1.32 -0.57
N GLU A 95 -15.16 -0.45 -0.99
CA GLU A 95 -15.61 -0.35 -2.37
C GLU A 95 -14.44 -0.02 -3.33
N PRO A 96 -14.45 -0.54 -4.57
CA PRO A 96 -13.38 -0.28 -5.55
C PRO A 96 -13.09 1.21 -5.76
N ALA A 97 -14.13 2.06 -5.69
CA ALA A 97 -14.00 3.50 -5.85
C ALA A 97 -13.15 4.17 -4.75
N GLU A 98 -13.20 3.66 -3.51
CA GLU A 98 -12.35 4.16 -2.43
C GLU A 98 -10.88 3.78 -2.68
N LEU A 99 -10.64 2.53 -3.04
CA LEU A 99 -9.30 2.02 -3.36
C LEU A 99 -8.66 2.78 -4.52
N ASP A 100 -9.41 3.02 -5.61
CA ASP A 100 -8.96 3.84 -6.74
C ASP A 100 -8.59 5.27 -6.31
N ALA A 101 -9.43 5.90 -5.48
CA ALA A 101 -9.16 7.25 -4.99
C ALA A 101 -7.85 7.33 -4.18
N ARG A 102 -7.62 6.37 -3.29
CA ARG A 102 -6.39 6.25 -2.49
C ARG A 102 -5.16 6.07 -3.38
N LEU A 103 -5.22 5.14 -4.33
CA LEU A 103 -4.13 4.90 -5.29
C LEU A 103 -3.82 6.14 -6.13
N ARG A 104 -4.85 6.88 -6.60
CA ARG A 104 -4.65 8.13 -7.34
C ARG A 104 -4.00 9.24 -6.49
N ILE A 105 -4.31 9.33 -5.21
CA ILE A 105 -3.70 10.32 -4.31
C ILE A 105 -2.23 9.97 -4.07
N LEU A 106 -1.93 8.71 -3.74
CA LEU A 106 -0.57 8.26 -3.46
C LEU A 106 0.36 8.42 -4.67
N THR A 107 -0.14 8.08 -5.85
CA THR A 107 0.65 8.17 -7.09
C THR A 107 0.85 9.61 -7.58
N ARG A 108 -0.02 10.56 -7.19
CA ARG A 108 0.20 11.99 -7.45
C ARG A 108 1.17 12.63 -6.47
N ALA A 109 1.07 12.31 -5.18
CA ALA A 109 1.91 12.90 -4.13
C ALA A 109 3.41 12.59 -4.31
N GLY A 110 3.76 11.45 -4.94
CA GLY A 110 5.14 11.14 -5.30
C GLY A 110 5.70 11.90 -6.51
N SER A 111 4.85 12.61 -7.27
CA SER A 111 5.21 13.19 -8.58
C SER A 111 5.25 14.71 -8.63
N ASP A 112 4.69 15.42 -7.64
CA ASP A 112 4.53 16.88 -7.68
C ASP A 112 5.23 17.55 -6.47
N PRO A 113 6.39 18.21 -6.70
CA PRO A 113 7.16 18.88 -5.64
C PRO A 113 6.45 20.11 -5.05
N ASP A 114 5.36 20.60 -5.66
CA ASP A 114 4.58 21.74 -5.18
C ASP A 114 3.37 21.34 -4.30
N VAL A 115 3.13 20.04 -4.08
CA VAL A 115 2.06 19.58 -3.18
C VAL A 115 2.51 19.65 -1.73
N PHE A 116 2.00 20.64 -1.01
CA PHE A 116 2.12 20.72 0.45
C PHE A 116 1.28 19.62 1.10
N ALA A 117 1.92 18.54 1.54
CA ALA A 117 1.31 17.58 2.44
C ALA A 117 1.14 18.22 3.83
N ALA A 118 -0.11 18.37 4.29
CA ALA A 118 -0.36 18.78 5.65
C ALA A 118 0.18 17.68 6.58
N GLY A 119 1.27 18.00 7.29
CA GLY A 119 1.84 17.14 8.32
C GLY A 119 0.80 16.81 9.41
N PRO A 120 1.12 15.90 10.34
CA PRO A 120 0.13 15.40 11.29
C PRO A 120 -0.54 16.55 12.05
N LEU A 121 -1.88 16.56 12.03
CA LEU A 121 -2.68 17.42 12.92
C LEU A 121 -2.35 17.00 14.35
N ARG A 122 -1.70 17.89 15.10
CA ARG A 122 -1.39 17.68 16.52
C ARG A 122 -2.59 17.99 17.40
#